data_AF-A0A7C3HIB5-F1
#
_entry.id   AF-A0A7C3HIB5-F1
#
_cell.length_a   1.000
_cell.length_b   1.000
_cell.length_c   1.000
_cell.angle_alpha   90.00
_cell.angle_beta   90.00
_cell.angle_gamma   90.00
#
_symmetry.space_group_name_H-M   'P 1'
#
loop_
_entity.id
_entity.type
_entity.pdbx_description
1 polymer ?
#
loop_
_entity_poly.entity_id
_entity_poly.type
_entity_poly.pdbx_seq_one_letter_code
_entity_poly.pdbx_strand_id
1 'polypeptide(L)'
;MPALLICYGLALLYAVVRYGVFAPQNLEHLPAFILNKGISMAAAFCFVLALREQHKRERGRSHGVEPATWFQAGLFGVWAHVPLSLALLRPAYFREFHVGERLSFNGEAIFLFGALAVGSIYLLSRPGCSPRGRWWGSLATLLLVAAHVSCMGLARGMNINRSHAWLPPMWLLSLVGLALGIAYLLRTRPGSPAPTAPTEVRSAHRR
;
A
#
# COMPACT_ATOMS: atom_id res chain seq x y z
N MET A 1 16.79 -9.06 -4.26
CA MET A 1 15.94 -9.87 -5.15
C MET A 1 15.16 -10.97 -4.44
N PRO A 2 15.77 -11.93 -3.70
CA PRO A 2 15.01 -13.05 -3.11
C PRO A 2 13.88 -12.61 -2.15
N ALA A 3 14.10 -11.59 -1.33
CA ALA A 3 13.07 -11.07 -0.41
C ALA A 3 11.81 -10.54 -1.12
N LEU A 4 11.96 -9.92 -2.30
CA LEU A 4 10.83 -9.42 -3.09
C LEU A 4 10.00 -10.57 -3.65
N LEU A 5 10.67 -11.56 -4.21
CA LEU A 5 10.05 -12.77 -4.74
C LEU A 5 9.32 -13.53 -3.63
N ILE A 6 9.91 -13.61 -2.44
CA ILE A 6 9.25 -14.21 -1.27
C ILE A 6 8.00 -13.41 -0.88
N CYS A 7 8.07 -12.08 -0.82
CA CYS A 7 6.91 -11.25 -0.47
C CYS A 7 5.74 -11.44 -1.45
N TYR A 8 6.01 -11.36 -2.75
CA TYR A 8 5.00 -11.59 -3.79
C TYR A 8 4.52 -13.04 -3.81
N GLY A 9 5.44 -14.00 -3.72
CA GLY A 9 5.15 -15.42 -3.70
C GLY A 9 4.24 -15.82 -2.55
N LEU A 10 4.51 -15.34 -1.33
CA LEU A 10 3.66 -15.59 -0.16
C LEU A 10 2.28 -14.96 -0.33
N ALA A 11 2.19 -13.73 -0.84
CA ALA A 11 0.90 -13.06 -1.05
C ALA A 11 0.04 -13.76 -2.11
N LEU A 12 0.67 -14.20 -3.21
CA LEU A 12 0.03 -14.96 -4.28
C LEU A 12 -0.37 -16.35 -3.82
N LEU A 13 0.52 -17.08 -3.14
CA LEU A 13 0.22 -18.39 -2.56
C LEU A 13 -0.97 -18.30 -1.62
N TYR A 14 -0.99 -17.29 -0.73
CA TYR A 14 -2.11 -17.05 0.16
C TYR A 14 -3.42 -16.79 -0.61
N ALA A 15 -3.37 -15.97 -1.66
CA ALA A 15 -4.53 -15.69 -2.50
C ALA A 15 -5.04 -16.97 -3.20
N VAL A 16 -4.15 -17.79 -3.76
CA VAL A 16 -4.49 -19.05 -4.44
C VAL A 16 -5.08 -20.07 -3.46
N VAL A 17 -4.47 -20.25 -2.29
CA VAL A 17 -5.01 -21.16 -1.26
C VAL A 17 -6.41 -20.69 -0.84
N ARG A 18 -6.56 -19.40 -0.53
CA ARG A 18 -7.84 -18.87 -0.05
C ARG A 18 -8.95 -18.90 -1.10
N TYR A 19 -8.66 -18.45 -2.32
CA TYR A 19 -9.68 -18.22 -3.34
C TYR A 19 -9.73 -19.29 -4.42
N GLY A 20 -8.69 -20.09 -4.58
CA GLY A 20 -8.65 -21.23 -5.51
C GLY A 20 -8.97 -22.54 -4.81
N VAL A 21 -8.29 -22.87 -3.70
CA VAL A 21 -8.49 -24.15 -3.02
C VAL A 21 -9.80 -24.16 -2.22
N PHE A 22 -10.06 -23.12 -1.41
CA PHE A 22 -11.27 -23.06 -0.58
C PHE A 22 -12.48 -22.38 -1.25
N ALA A 23 -12.35 -21.97 -2.51
CA ALA A 23 -13.45 -21.48 -3.34
C ALA A 23 -13.24 -21.84 -4.82
N PRO A 24 -13.25 -23.16 -5.16
CA PRO A 24 -12.85 -23.67 -6.48
C PRO A 24 -13.56 -23.02 -7.67
N GLN A 25 -14.78 -22.54 -7.48
CA GLN A 25 -15.55 -21.81 -8.50
C GLN A 25 -14.84 -20.53 -9.02
N ASN A 26 -13.84 -20.01 -8.31
CA ASN A 26 -13.07 -18.85 -8.77
C ASN A 26 -11.82 -19.23 -9.60
N LEU A 27 -11.50 -20.52 -9.77
CA LEU A 27 -10.31 -20.94 -10.51
C LEU A 27 -10.34 -20.49 -11.98
N GLU A 28 -11.53 -20.46 -12.59
CA GLU A 28 -11.74 -19.92 -13.95
C GLU A 28 -11.41 -18.43 -14.04
N HIS A 29 -11.39 -17.72 -12.91
CA HIS A 29 -11.07 -16.30 -12.82
C HIS A 29 -9.69 -16.04 -12.23
N LEU A 30 -8.83 -17.06 -12.14
CA LEU A 30 -7.50 -16.95 -11.54
C LEU A 30 -6.66 -15.80 -12.10
N PRO A 31 -6.54 -15.59 -13.44
CA PRO A 31 -5.64 -14.58 -14.00
C PRO A 31 -5.97 -13.16 -13.56
N ALA A 32 -7.25 -12.80 -13.45
CA ALA A 32 -7.65 -11.46 -13.07
C ALA A 32 -8.02 -11.37 -11.60
N PHE A 33 -8.88 -12.24 -11.08
CA PHE A 33 -9.44 -12.10 -9.74
C PHE A 33 -8.45 -12.48 -8.64
N ILE A 34 -7.81 -13.65 -8.75
CA ILE A 34 -6.93 -14.17 -7.69
C ILE A 34 -5.59 -13.42 -7.71
N LEU A 35 -4.97 -13.27 -8.88
CA LEU A 35 -3.69 -12.56 -9.01
C LEU A 35 -3.81 -11.11 -8.53
N ASN A 36 -4.89 -10.40 -8.89
CA ASN A 36 -5.08 -9.01 -8.45
C ASN A 36 -5.11 -8.86 -6.92
N LYS A 37 -5.67 -9.83 -6.19
CA LYS A 37 -5.65 -9.80 -4.71
C LYS A 37 -4.25 -10.03 -4.15
N GLY A 38 -3.52 -11.00 -4.70
CA GLY A 38 -2.13 -11.26 -4.29
C GLY A 38 -1.21 -10.09 -4.56
N ILE A 39 -1.27 -9.54 -5.77
CA ILE A 39 -0.46 -8.40 -6.22
C ILE A 39 -0.75 -7.16 -5.38
N SER A 40 -2.02 -6.83 -5.13
CA SER A 40 -2.37 -5.64 -4.35
C SER A 40 -1.93 -5.73 -2.89
N MET A 41 -2.04 -6.90 -2.26
CA MET A 41 -1.51 -7.13 -0.91
C MET A 41 0.03 -7.03 -0.87
N ALA A 42 0.71 -7.64 -1.84
CA ALA A 42 2.17 -7.54 -1.96
C ALA A 42 2.63 -6.09 -2.15
N ALA A 43 1.92 -5.31 -2.98
CA ALA A 43 2.22 -3.90 -3.19
C ALA A 43 2.14 -3.09 -1.89
N ALA A 44 1.07 -3.29 -1.11
CA ALA A 44 0.90 -2.63 0.19
C ALA A 44 2.05 -2.96 1.16
N PHE A 45 2.45 -4.24 1.25
CA PHE A 45 3.58 -4.65 2.08
C PHE A 45 4.92 -4.11 1.57
N CYS A 46 5.12 -4.03 0.25
CA CYS A 46 6.31 -3.42 -0.34
C CYS A 46 6.44 -1.94 0.05
N PHE A 47 5.35 -1.16 0.08
CA PHE A 47 5.41 0.23 0.56
C PHE A 47 5.78 0.33 2.04
N VAL A 48 5.22 -0.54 2.89
CA VAL A 48 5.59 -0.58 4.31
C VAL A 48 7.06 -0.95 4.51
N LEU A 49 7.55 -1.95 3.78
CA LEU A 49 8.95 -2.38 3.82
C LEU A 49 9.91 -1.31 3.27
N ALA A 50 9.53 -0.60 2.21
CA ALA A 50 10.30 0.53 1.69
C ALA A 50 10.55 1.58 2.77
N LEU A 51 9.51 1.97 3.51
CA LEU A 51 9.62 2.95 4.60
C LEU A 51 10.46 2.43 5.77
N ARG A 52 10.29 1.15 6.12
CA ARG A 52 11.09 0.51 7.16
C ARG A 52 12.58 0.52 6.83
N GLU A 53 12.94 0.10 5.62
CA GLU A 53 14.32 0.05 5.17
C GLU A 53 14.90 1.46 4.97
N GLN A 54 14.11 2.43 4.52
CA GLN A 54 14.55 3.83 4.43
C GLN A 54 15.01 4.33 5.80
N HIS A 55 14.21 4.10 6.84
CA HIS A 55 14.56 4.53 8.18
C HIS A 55 15.77 3.79 8.76
N LYS A 56 15.91 2.49 8.49
CA LYS A 56 17.13 1.74 8.88
C LYS A 56 18.37 2.33 8.22
N ARG A 57 18.27 2.69 6.93
CA ARG A 57 19.36 3.32 6.18
C ARG A 57 19.75 4.67 6.77
N GLU A 58 18.79 5.51 7.15
CA GLU A 58 19.05 6.79 7.83
C GLU A 58 19.77 6.61 9.17
N ARG A 59 19.64 5.44 9.82
CA ARG A 59 20.37 5.07 11.05
C ARG A 59 21.67 4.30 10.81
N GLY A 60 22.13 4.18 9.56
CA GLY A 60 23.33 3.42 9.21
C GLY A 60 23.22 1.90 9.39
N ARG A 61 21.99 1.35 9.42
CA ARG A 61 21.72 -0.09 9.67
C ARG A 61 21.19 -0.83 8.43
N SER A 62 21.50 -0.33 7.22
CA SER A 62 21.02 -0.96 5.98
C SER A 62 21.90 -2.15 5.61
N HIS A 63 21.36 -3.36 5.72
CA HIS A 63 22.02 -4.61 5.30
C HIS A 63 21.12 -5.46 4.38
N GLY A 64 20.20 -4.82 3.64
CA GLY A 64 19.14 -5.52 2.91
C GLY A 64 18.84 -4.97 1.53
N VAL A 65 17.64 -5.25 1.04
CA VAL A 65 17.13 -4.70 -0.22
C VAL A 65 16.93 -3.20 -0.07
N GLU A 66 17.44 -2.43 -1.04
CA GLU A 66 17.35 -0.97 -1.03
C GLU A 66 15.89 -0.49 -0.92
N PRO A 67 15.62 0.58 -0.15
CA PRO A 67 14.27 1.14 0.02
C PRO A 67 13.61 1.47 -1.32
N ALA A 68 14.40 2.01 -2.26
CA ALA A 68 13.93 2.33 -3.60
C ALA A 68 13.45 1.08 -4.35
N THR A 69 14.12 -0.06 -4.19
CA THR A 69 13.71 -1.31 -4.85
C THR A 69 12.38 -1.83 -4.30
N TRP A 70 12.15 -1.76 -2.98
CA TRP A 70 10.84 -2.06 -2.40
C TRP A 70 9.76 -1.12 -2.91
N PHE A 71 10.04 0.18 -2.97
CA PHE A 71 9.09 1.17 -3.46
C PHE A 71 8.72 0.93 -4.94
N GLN A 72 9.70 0.66 -5.80
CA GLN A 72 9.46 0.34 -7.21
C GLN A 72 8.68 -0.97 -7.39
N ALA A 73 8.94 -1.98 -6.56
CA ALA A 73 8.14 -3.20 -6.56
C ALA A 73 6.70 -2.95 -6.11
N GLY A 74 6.48 -2.03 -5.15
CA GLY A 74 5.15 -1.55 -4.78
C GLY A 74 4.44 -0.85 -5.94
N LEU A 75 5.15 0.05 -6.64
CA LEU A 75 4.65 0.74 -7.84
C LEU A 75 4.24 -0.23 -8.94
N PHE A 76 5.07 -1.23 -9.24
CA PHE A 76 4.73 -2.29 -10.19
C PHE A 76 3.40 -2.96 -9.80
N GLY A 77 3.24 -3.33 -8.53
CA GLY A 77 2.01 -3.95 -8.04
C GLY A 77 0.79 -3.03 -8.17
N VAL A 78 0.93 -1.72 -7.93
CA VAL A 78 -0.13 -0.73 -8.17
C VAL A 78 -0.50 -0.67 -9.65
N TRP A 79 0.49 -0.56 -10.54
CA TRP A 79 0.26 -0.49 -11.99
C TRP A 79 -0.38 -1.75 -12.57
N ALA A 80 -0.12 -2.92 -11.98
CA ALA A 80 -0.84 -4.15 -12.33
C ALA A 80 -2.24 -4.21 -11.69
N HIS A 81 -2.38 -3.79 -10.43
CA HIS A 81 -3.62 -3.87 -9.67
C HIS A 81 -4.74 -2.99 -10.24
N VAL A 82 -4.44 -1.76 -10.62
CA VAL A 82 -5.44 -0.79 -11.09
C VAL A 82 -6.19 -1.28 -12.34
N PRO A 83 -5.54 -1.63 -13.46
CA PRO A 83 -6.24 -2.10 -14.65
C PRO A 83 -6.99 -3.41 -14.40
N LEU A 84 -6.43 -4.35 -13.63
CA LEU A 84 -7.12 -5.59 -13.27
C LEU A 84 -8.39 -5.31 -12.44
N SER A 85 -8.35 -4.34 -11.53
CA SER A 85 -9.50 -3.97 -10.72
C SER A 85 -10.59 -3.29 -11.55
N LEU A 86 -10.22 -2.42 -12.49
CA LEU A 86 -11.17 -1.81 -13.42
C LEU A 86 -11.82 -2.83 -14.34
N ALA A 87 -11.06 -3.81 -14.86
CA ALA A 87 -11.61 -4.88 -15.69
C ALA A 87 -12.61 -5.79 -14.93
N LEU A 88 -12.47 -5.88 -13.60
CA LEU A 88 -13.36 -6.65 -12.73
C LEU A 88 -14.51 -5.82 -12.14
N LEU A 89 -14.58 -4.51 -12.42
CA LEU A 89 -15.57 -3.62 -11.85
C LEU A 89 -16.94 -3.82 -12.50
N ARG A 90 -17.64 -4.86 -12.07
CA ARG A 90 -19.03 -5.14 -12.44
C ARG A 90 -19.81 -5.69 -11.25
N PRO A 91 -21.13 -5.44 -11.18
CA PRO A 91 -21.98 -5.97 -10.11
C PRO A 91 -21.86 -7.49 -9.95
N ALA A 92 -21.66 -8.23 -11.05
CA ALA A 92 -21.49 -9.68 -11.00
C ALA A 92 -20.30 -10.15 -10.14
N TYR A 93 -19.21 -9.38 -10.05
CA TYR A 93 -18.03 -9.72 -9.23
C TYR A 93 -18.02 -9.05 -7.87
N PHE A 94 -18.51 -7.82 -7.79
CA PHE A 94 -18.48 -7.01 -6.57
C PHE A 94 -19.88 -6.47 -6.28
N ARG A 95 -20.81 -7.36 -5.95
CA ARG A 95 -22.20 -7.00 -5.62
C ARG A 95 -22.24 -5.97 -4.49
N GLU A 96 -21.38 -6.12 -3.49
CA GLU A 96 -21.30 -5.23 -2.35
C GLU A 96 -20.84 -3.81 -2.69
N PHE A 97 -20.24 -3.61 -3.87
CA PHE A 97 -19.79 -2.28 -4.31
C PHE A 97 -20.89 -1.51 -5.03
N HIS A 98 -22.02 -2.15 -5.36
CA HIS A 98 -23.06 -1.59 -6.21
C HIS A 98 -24.42 -1.57 -5.52
N VAL A 99 -25.26 -0.61 -5.93
CA VAL A 99 -26.71 -0.59 -5.68
C VAL A 99 -27.38 -0.51 -7.06
N GLY A 100 -27.82 -1.66 -7.56
CA GLY A 100 -28.22 -1.80 -8.97
C GLY A 100 -27.03 -1.59 -9.90
N GLU A 101 -27.17 -0.70 -10.87
CA GLU A 101 -26.13 -0.35 -11.85
C GLU A 101 -25.17 0.77 -11.37
N ARG A 102 -25.44 1.37 -10.20
CA ARG A 102 -24.61 2.45 -9.65
C ARG A 102 -23.69 1.93 -8.57
N LEU A 103 -22.58 2.63 -8.34
CA LEU A 103 -21.75 2.39 -7.17
C LEU A 103 -22.55 2.75 -5.89
N SER A 104 -22.39 1.91 -4.87
CA SER A 104 -22.78 2.25 -3.51
C SER A 104 -21.84 3.32 -2.94
N PHE A 105 -22.22 3.98 -1.85
CA PHE A 105 -21.34 4.91 -1.13
C PHE A 105 -19.97 4.29 -0.80
N ASN A 106 -19.95 3.04 -0.32
CA ASN A 106 -18.70 2.33 -0.05
C ASN A 106 -17.91 2.06 -1.34
N GLY A 107 -18.60 1.70 -2.43
CA GLY A 107 -18.01 1.56 -3.76
C GLY A 107 -17.30 2.83 -4.20
N GLU A 108 -18.00 3.97 -4.18
CA GLU A 108 -17.43 5.28 -4.52
C GLU A 108 -16.22 5.63 -3.63
N ALA A 109 -16.32 5.41 -2.32
CA ALA A 109 -15.24 5.67 -1.38
C ALA A 109 -14.00 4.81 -1.65
N ILE A 110 -14.17 3.53 -2.00
CA ILE A 110 -13.06 2.64 -2.40
C ILE A 110 -12.31 3.26 -3.59
N PHE A 111 -13.01 3.71 -4.62
CA PHE A 111 -12.38 4.31 -5.80
C PHE A 111 -11.75 5.67 -5.50
N LEU A 112 -12.41 6.52 -4.72
CA LEU A 112 -11.88 7.82 -4.32
C LEU A 112 -10.56 7.67 -3.57
N PHE A 113 -10.52 6.84 -2.51
CA PHE A 113 -9.29 6.63 -1.74
C PHE A 113 -8.20 5.92 -2.55
N GLY A 114 -8.58 5.00 -3.45
CA GLY A 114 -7.64 4.38 -4.38
C GLY A 114 -6.99 5.40 -5.32
N ALA A 115 -7.79 6.28 -5.93
CA ALA A 115 -7.30 7.34 -6.81
C ALA A 115 -6.40 8.36 -6.06
N LEU A 116 -6.83 8.80 -4.87
CA LEU A 116 -6.03 9.68 -4.02
C LEU A 116 -4.72 9.02 -3.59
N ALA A 117 -4.73 7.73 -3.26
CA ALA A 117 -3.51 6.98 -2.94
C ALA A 117 -2.53 6.95 -4.12
N VAL A 118 -3.01 6.65 -5.34
CA VAL A 118 -2.18 6.70 -6.56
C VAL A 118 -1.61 8.10 -6.80
N GLY A 119 -2.43 9.15 -6.64
CA GLY A 119 -1.98 10.54 -6.73
C GLY A 119 -0.90 10.88 -5.71
N SER A 120 -1.07 10.44 -4.45
CA SER A 120 -0.08 10.64 -3.38
C SER A 120 1.23 9.90 -3.66
N ILE A 121 1.16 8.67 -4.17
CA ILE A 121 2.32 7.88 -4.61
C ILE A 121 3.06 8.59 -5.75
N TYR A 122 2.32 9.13 -6.73
CA TYR A 122 2.89 9.92 -7.83
C TYR A 122 3.67 11.13 -7.28
N LEU A 123 3.08 11.89 -6.36
CA LEU A 123 3.76 13.03 -5.74
C LEU A 123 5.02 12.61 -4.97
N LEU A 124 4.98 11.49 -4.23
CA LEU A 124 6.15 10.94 -3.53
C LEU A 124 7.28 10.48 -4.45
N SER A 125 6.94 10.09 -5.69
CA SER A 125 7.92 9.68 -6.70
C SER A 125 8.68 10.85 -7.33
N ARG A 126 8.20 12.09 -7.15
CA ARG A 126 8.85 13.28 -7.70
C ARG A 126 10.14 13.61 -6.92
N PRO A 127 11.19 14.07 -7.61
CA PRO A 127 12.39 14.59 -6.96
C PRO A 127 12.07 15.93 -6.24
N GLY A 128 12.89 16.30 -5.26
CA GLY A 128 12.81 17.61 -4.61
C GLY A 128 11.95 17.70 -3.35
N CYS A 129 11.29 16.62 -2.92
CA CYS A 129 10.62 16.61 -1.62
C CYS A 129 11.65 16.66 -0.49
N SER A 130 11.52 17.66 0.41
CA SER A 130 12.27 17.69 1.66
C SER A 130 12.03 16.41 2.48
N PRO A 131 12.96 15.99 3.37
CA PRO A 131 12.77 14.79 4.18
C PRO A 131 11.46 14.81 4.99
N ARG A 132 11.11 15.97 5.55
CA ARG A 132 9.85 16.18 6.28
C ARG A 132 8.63 16.08 5.36
N GLY A 133 8.71 16.63 4.15
CA GLY A 133 7.65 16.51 3.14
C GLY A 133 7.45 15.06 2.70
N ARG A 134 8.54 14.33 2.45
CA ARG A 134 8.50 12.90 2.10
C ARG A 134 7.90 12.06 3.23
N TRP A 135 8.21 12.37 4.48
CA TRP A 135 7.61 11.69 5.64
C TRP A 135 6.09 11.91 5.71
N TRP A 136 5.62 13.16 5.61
CA TRP A 136 4.18 13.46 5.62
C TRP A 136 3.45 12.86 4.42
N GLY A 137 4.05 12.94 3.23
CA GLY A 137 3.51 12.31 2.03
C GLY A 137 3.40 10.80 2.19
N SER A 138 4.40 10.15 2.79
CA SER A 138 4.37 8.71 3.06
C SER A 138 3.28 8.33 4.04
N LEU A 139 3.10 9.12 5.11
CA LEU A 139 2.02 8.92 6.08
C LEU A 139 0.66 9.08 5.42
N ALA A 140 0.47 10.14 4.65
CA ALA A 140 -0.76 10.39 3.90
C ALA A 140 -1.05 9.25 2.91
N THR A 141 -0.05 8.79 2.15
CA THR A 141 -0.18 7.65 1.25
C THR A 141 -0.63 6.40 2.00
N LEU A 142 0.03 6.02 3.10
CA LEU A 142 -0.34 4.82 3.85
C LEU A 142 -1.75 4.93 4.45
N LEU A 143 -2.15 6.10 4.94
CA LEU A 143 -3.50 6.34 5.44
C LEU A 143 -4.55 6.23 4.34
N LEU A 144 -4.27 6.75 3.13
CA LEU A 144 -5.17 6.62 1.98
C LEU A 144 -5.31 5.17 1.52
N VAL A 145 -4.20 4.42 1.47
CA VAL A 145 -4.24 2.98 1.17
C VAL A 145 -5.01 2.21 2.27
N ALA A 146 -4.80 2.54 3.54
CA ALA A 146 -5.54 1.94 4.64
C ALA A 146 -7.04 2.26 4.57
N ALA A 147 -7.42 3.50 4.23
CA ALA A 147 -8.80 3.90 4.02
C ALA A 147 -9.44 3.14 2.85
N HIS A 148 -8.77 3.07 1.70
CA HIS A 148 -9.18 2.26 0.55
C HIS A 148 -9.46 0.80 0.93
N VAL A 149 -8.53 0.16 1.65
CA VAL A 149 -8.66 -1.24 2.10
C VAL A 149 -9.77 -1.39 3.15
N SER A 150 -9.92 -0.42 4.05
CA SER A 150 -10.96 -0.43 5.08
C SER A 150 -12.36 -0.32 4.48
N CYS A 151 -12.57 0.55 3.49
CA CYS A 151 -13.84 0.65 2.76
C CYS A 151 -14.21 -0.68 2.09
N MET A 152 -13.24 -1.43 1.55
CA MET A 152 -13.49 -2.79 1.04
C MET A 152 -13.93 -3.77 2.13
N GLY A 153 -13.35 -3.68 3.33
CA GLY A 153 -13.75 -4.49 4.49
C GLY A 153 -15.17 -4.16 4.98
N LEU A 154 -15.49 -2.86 5.06
CA LEU A 154 -16.80 -2.35 5.44
C LEU A 154 -17.89 -2.74 4.45
N ALA A 155 -17.63 -2.63 3.14
CA ALA A 155 -18.56 -3.07 2.10
C ALA A 155 -18.97 -4.54 2.25
N ARG A 156 -18.05 -5.39 2.71
CA ARG A 156 -18.29 -6.83 2.95
C ARG A 156 -18.85 -7.14 4.35
N GLY A 157 -19.22 -6.13 5.12
CA GLY A 157 -19.86 -6.27 6.43
C GLY A 157 -18.95 -6.81 7.54
N MET A 158 -17.63 -6.72 7.40
CA MET A 158 -16.62 -7.18 8.38
C MET A 158 -16.85 -8.61 8.93
N ASN A 159 -17.57 -9.47 8.21
CA ASN A 159 -17.93 -10.79 8.71
C ASN A 159 -16.74 -11.75 8.64
N ILE A 160 -15.95 -11.80 9.72
CA ILE A 160 -14.77 -12.67 9.86
C ILE A 160 -15.18 -14.16 9.81
N ASN A 161 -16.40 -14.49 10.25
CA ASN A 161 -16.90 -15.86 10.30
C ASN A 161 -17.27 -16.43 8.91
N ARG A 162 -17.41 -15.58 7.88
CA ARG A 162 -17.54 -16.02 6.47
C ARG A 162 -16.19 -16.25 5.78
N SER A 163 -15.11 -16.37 6.56
CA SER A 163 -13.80 -16.67 5.99
C SER A 163 -13.75 -18.08 5.42
N HIS A 164 -13.27 -18.20 4.18
CA HIS A 164 -12.91 -19.47 3.58
C HIS A 164 -11.90 -20.20 4.49
N ALA A 165 -12.34 -21.31 5.10
CA ALA A 165 -11.54 -22.15 5.99
C ALA A 165 -10.86 -21.40 7.16
N TRP A 166 -11.56 -20.45 7.79
CA TRP A 166 -11.05 -19.68 8.95
C TRP A 166 -9.81 -18.81 8.68
N LEU A 167 -9.35 -18.76 7.43
CA LEU A 167 -8.24 -17.91 7.05
C LEU A 167 -8.68 -16.43 7.14
N PRO A 168 -7.85 -15.51 7.65
CA PRO A 168 -8.22 -14.10 7.68
C PRO A 168 -8.40 -13.53 6.26
N PRO A 169 -9.37 -12.62 6.03
CA PRO A 169 -9.52 -12.01 4.72
C PRO A 169 -8.30 -11.15 4.37
N MET A 170 -7.89 -11.15 3.10
CA MET A 170 -6.67 -10.45 2.67
C MET A 170 -6.70 -8.94 2.96
N TRP A 171 -7.88 -8.30 2.89
CA TRP A 171 -8.01 -6.88 3.26
C TRP A 171 -7.61 -6.64 4.72
N LEU A 172 -7.90 -7.57 5.62
CA LEU A 172 -7.55 -7.46 7.04
C LEU A 172 -6.04 -7.62 7.23
N LEU A 173 -5.43 -8.60 6.55
CA LEU A 173 -3.97 -8.78 6.58
C LEU A 173 -3.23 -7.55 6.05
N SER A 174 -3.70 -7.00 4.93
CA SER A 174 -3.17 -5.74 4.39
C SER A 174 -3.34 -4.60 5.39
N LEU A 175 -4.51 -4.47 6.02
CA LEU A 175 -4.78 -3.40 6.99
C LEU A 175 -3.89 -3.51 8.23
N VAL A 176 -3.64 -4.72 8.74
CA VAL A 176 -2.70 -4.95 9.85
C VAL A 176 -1.28 -4.54 9.44
N GLY A 177 -0.81 -4.95 8.26
CA GLY A 177 0.52 -4.55 7.76
C GLY A 177 0.65 -3.04 7.59
N LEU A 178 -0.38 -2.38 7.05
CA LEU A 178 -0.45 -0.93 6.91
C LEU A 178 -0.46 -0.23 8.27
N ALA A 179 -1.25 -0.72 9.24
CA ALA A 179 -1.30 -0.17 10.59
C ALA A 179 0.06 -0.26 11.30
N LEU A 180 0.77 -1.39 11.15
CA LEU A 180 2.13 -1.54 11.66
C LEU A 180 3.10 -0.57 10.98
N GLY A 181 2.97 -0.39 9.66
CA GLY A 181 3.76 0.59 8.90
C GLY A 181 3.52 2.03 9.34
N ILE A 182 2.25 2.40 9.55
CA ILE A 182 1.86 3.72 10.06
C ILE A 182 2.38 3.92 11.48
N ALA A 183 2.18 2.97 12.38
CA ALA A 183 2.66 3.04 13.76
C ALA A 183 4.19 3.17 13.81
N TYR A 184 4.89 2.44 12.95
CA TYR A 184 6.33 2.59 12.77
C TYR A 184 6.70 4.00 12.31
N LEU A 185 6.07 4.50 11.24
CA LEU A 185 6.36 5.82 10.67
C LEU A 185 6.13 6.95 11.69
N LEU A 186 5.06 6.86 12.49
CA LEU A 186 4.76 7.80 13.56
C LEU A 186 5.85 7.82 14.64
N ARG A 187 6.45 6.67 14.97
CA ARG A 187 7.58 6.57 15.91
C ARG A 187 8.90 7.07 15.33
N THR A 188 9.01 7.17 14.01
CA THR A 188 10.24 7.56 13.30
C THR A 188 10.15 8.96 12.71
N ARG A 189 9.30 9.82 13.27
CA ARG A 189 9.15 11.20 12.84
C ARG A 189 10.52 11.91 12.82
N PRO A 190 10.90 12.56 11.70
CA PRO A 190 12.12 13.38 11.65
C PRO A 190 12.05 14.45 12.73
N GLY A 191 13.14 14.62 13.47
CA GLY A 191 13.27 15.74 14.41
C GLY A 191 13.12 17.08 13.68
N SER A 192 12.66 18.11 14.40
CA SER A 192 12.71 19.47 13.86
C SER A 192 14.17 19.77 13.46
N PRO A 193 14.43 20.31 12.26
CA PRO A 193 15.77 20.74 11.92
C PRO A 193 16.24 21.70 13.02
N ALA A 194 17.41 21.44 13.59
CA ALA A 194 18.02 22.38 14.52
C ALA A 194 18.06 23.74 13.82
N PRO A 195 17.73 24.85 14.52
CA PRO A 195 17.87 26.17 13.93
C PRO A 195 19.30 26.27 13.38
N THR A 196 19.41 26.38 12.06
CA THR A 196 20.70 26.62 11.41
C THR A 196 21.28 27.82 12.09
N ALA A 197 22.40 27.64 12.81
CA ALA A 197 23.12 28.74 13.41
C ALA A 197 23.24 29.83 12.34
N PRO A 198 22.90 31.09 12.66
CA PRO A 198 22.89 32.17 11.68
C PRO A 198 24.19 32.10 10.93
N THR A 199 24.11 31.84 9.62
CA THR A 199 25.27 31.82 8.74
C THR A 199 25.98 33.12 9.01
N GLU A 200 27.12 33.04 9.71
CA GLU A 200 27.92 34.20 10.02
C GLU A 200 28.23 34.81 8.67
N VAL A 201 27.53 35.91 8.35
CA VAL A 201 27.74 36.65 7.10
C VAL A 201 29.14 37.19 7.27
N ARG A 202 30.12 36.40 6.84
CA ARG A 202 31.52 36.76 6.81
C ARG A 202 31.57 37.90 5.80
N SER A 203 31.46 39.12 6.33
CA SER A 203 31.56 40.36 5.59
C SER A 203 32.89 40.31 4.87
N ALA A 204 32.82 40.04 3.57
CA ALA A 204 33.94 40.17 2.65
C ALA A 204 34.23 41.67 2.48
N HIS A 205 34.79 42.26 3.54
CA HIS A 205 35.47 43.56 3.49
C HIS A 205 36.96 43.26 3.51
N ARG A 206 37.51 43.12 2.30
CA ARG A 206 38.92 43.12 1.88
C ARG A 206 38.85 42.79 0.38
N ARG A 207 39.12 43.68 -0.56
CA ARG A 207 39.91 44.91 -0.62
C ARG A 207 39.32 45.82 -1.70
#